data_AF-A0A8T6MAX6-F1
#
_entry.id   AF-A0A8T6MAX6-F1
#
_cell.length_a   1.000
_cell.length_b   1.000
_cell.length_c   1.000
_cell.angle_alpha   90.00
_cell.angle_beta   90.00
_cell.angle_gamma   90.00
#
_symmetry.space_group_name_H-M   'P 1'
#
loop_
_entity.id
_entity.type
_entity.pdbx_description
1 polymer ?
#
loop_
_entity_poly.entity_id
_entity_poly.type
_entity_poly.pdbx_seq_one_letter_code
_entity_poly.pdbx_strand_id
1 'polypeptide(L)'
;MINTIETRLKLDLTQELDINSCVSLWSEFYRKTWVMFNNLHLEENVIWHNLMNTNLFTSHQVDSIINKVKSEHAKFKALTKSQLNTHKNKLDNINKFINKEDKLIAKLNKDIIKLKSAKNLDYPKISKLFNSIKKKQFVINQKSIKLRRLTKSILILQKRIDNNTFKLCFGSSTLLKQRPGNHTDKFRLNSNQKVYDNLSDWKKDWDLARNNILYSVGNKNKPQGNAEIQYYHDSKTLRLRVTDKTYLNRLEIISKQLNISVNDLDDNKIIKNGIYRMQARFIEINNVEFCAKNQAKLIHSINNKQP
;
A
#
# COMPACT_ATOMS: atom_id res chain seq x y z
N MET A 1 -14.65 -10.52 15.88
CA MET A 1 -13.83 -9.29 15.98
C MET A 1 -12.41 -9.65 15.55
N ILE A 2 -11.78 -8.90 14.64
CA ILE A 2 -10.40 -9.19 14.20
C ILE A 2 -9.44 -8.52 15.18
N ASN A 3 -8.60 -9.30 15.86
CA ASN A 3 -7.57 -8.80 16.76
C ASN A 3 -6.22 -8.73 16.02
N THR A 4 -5.65 -7.54 15.91
CA THR A 4 -4.29 -7.35 15.41
C THR A 4 -3.31 -7.35 16.57
N ILE A 5 -2.27 -8.17 16.45
CA ILE A 5 -1.16 -8.29 17.42
C ILE A 5 0.15 -8.06 16.66
N GLU A 6 1.00 -7.20 17.21
CA GLU A 6 2.34 -6.93 16.70
C GLU A 6 3.38 -7.45 17.68
N THR A 7 4.43 -8.08 17.15
CA THR A 7 5.59 -8.52 17.93
C THR A 7 6.89 -8.48 17.12
N ARG A 8 8.02 -8.48 17.80
CA ARG A 8 9.37 -8.60 17.22
C ARG A 8 9.85 -10.03 17.42
N LEU A 9 10.44 -10.60 16.38
CA LEU A 9 10.96 -11.97 16.40
C LEU A 9 12.48 -11.92 16.55
N LYS A 10 13.02 -12.80 17.38
CA LYS A 10 14.47 -13.02 17.48
C LYS A 10 14.84 -14.15 16.53
N LEU A 11 15.55 -13.83 15.47
CA LEU A 11 15.94 -14.76 14.41
C LEU A 11 17.45 -15.02 14.50
N ASP A 12 17.86 -16.24 14.17
CA ASP A 12 19.25 -16.50 13.79
C ASP A 12 19.50 -16.07 12.33
N LEU A 13 20.78 -16.04 11.93
CA LEU A 13 21.19 -15.57 10.60
C LEU A 13 20.56 -16.41 9.47
N THR A 14 20.45 -17.72 9.64
CA THR A 14 19.87 -18.62 8.63
C THR A 14 18.37 -18.38 8.49
N GLN A 15 17.66 -18.27 9.61
CA GLN A 15 16.23 -17.95 9.65
C GLN A 15 15.95 -16.60 9.00
N GLU A 16 16.76 -15.59 9.32
CA GLU A 16 16.63 -14.26 8.72
C GLU A 16 16.80 -14.30 7.20
N LEU A 17 17.81 -15.01 6.69
CA LEU A 17 18.04 -15.17 5.26
C LEU A 17 16.88 -15.90 4.55
N ASP A 18 16.39 -17.00 5.14
CA ASP A 18 15.28 -17.77 4.57
C ASP A 18 13.98 -16.96 4.54
N ILE A 19 13.70 -16.21 5.62
CA ILE A 19 12.54 -15.33 5.70
C ILE A 19 12.67 -14.19 4.68
N ASN A 20 13.82 -13.52 4.61
CA ASN A 20 14.05 -12.44 3.65
C ASN A 20 13.87 -12.92 2.21
N SER A 21 14.34 -14.12 1.89
CA SER A 21 14.11 -14.76 0.58
C SER A 21 12.62 -14.92 0.29
N CYS A 22 11.85 -15.45 1.25
CA CYS A 22 10.40 -15.62 1.11
C CYS A 22 9.68 -14.29 0.93
N VAL A 23 10.01 -13.28 1.75
CA VAL A 23 9.36 -11.97 1.74
C VAL A 23 9.65 -11.22 0.44
N SER A 24 10.89 -11.29 -0.07
CA SER A 24 11.28 -10.71 -1.35
C SER A 24 10.50 -11.34 -2.51
N LEU A 25 10.46 -12.68 -2.55
CA LEU A 25 9.74 -13.43 -3.58
C LEU A 25 8.25 -13.12 -3.55
N TRP A 26 7.66 -13.13 -2.35
CA TRP A 26 6.26 -12.77 -2.14
C TRP A 26 5.95 -11.37 -2.67
N SER A 27 6.78 -10.39 -2.31
CA SER A 27 6.58 -9.00 -2.71
C SER A 27 6.68 -8.82 -4.22
N GLU A 28 7.56 -9.56 -4.89
CA GLU A 28 7.66 -9.58 -6.34
C GLU A 28 6.36 -10.08 -6.98
N PHE A 29 5.88 -11.22 -6.53
CA PHE A 29 4.67 -11.83 -7.07
C PHE A 29 3.40 -11.09 -6.70
N TYR A 30 3.35 -10.42 -5.55
CA TYR A 30 2.28 -9.49 -5.21
C TYR A 30 2.15 -8.38 -6.26
N ARG A 31 3.27 -7.82 -6.73
CA ARG A 31 3.26 -6.79 -7.79
C ARG A 31 2.82 -7.34 -9.14
N LYS A 32 3.34 -8.50 -9.53
CA LYS A 32 2.95 -9.17 -10.78
C LYS A 32 1.45 -9.48 -10.78
N THR A 33 0.95 -10.01 -9.67
CA THR A 33 -0.48 -10.30 -9.45
C THR A 33 -1.32 -9.04 -9.48
N TRP A 34 -0.86 -7.95 -8.86
CA TRP A 34 -1.55 -6.66 -8.97
C TRP A 34 -1.66 -6.19 -10.43
N VAL A 35 -0.59 -6.29 -11.24
CA VAL A 35 -0.66 -5.91 -12.65
C VAL A 35 -1.66 -6.78 -13.40
N MET A 36 -1.62 -8.10 -13.21
CA MET A 36 -2.56 -9.03 -13.84
C MET A 36 -4.03 -8.72 -13.46
N PHE A 37 -4.29 -8.46 -12.19
CA PHE A 37 -5.64 -8.20 -11.69
C PHE A 37 -6.15 -6.77 -12.02
N ASN A 38 -5.34 -5.76 -11.70
CA ASN A 38 -5.75 -4.35 -11.74
C ASN A 38 -5.56 -3.70 -13.12
N ASN A 39 -4.53 -4.08 -13.89
CA ASN A 39 -4.25 -3.42 -15.18
C ASN A 39 -4.72 -4.26 -16.37
N LEU A 40 -4.58 -5.59 -16.28
CA LEU A 40 -4.93 -6.50 -17.37
C LEU A 40 -6.33 -7.12 -17.20
N HIS A 41 -6.94 -6.97 -16.02
CA HIS A 41 -8.27 -7.51 -15.71
C HIS A 41 -8.40 -9.01 -15.98
N LEU A 42 -7.34 -9.77 -15.69
CA LEU A 42 -7.37 -11.22 -15.82
C LEU A 42 -8.28 -11.84 -14.75
N GLU A 43 -8.99 -12.90 -15.13
CA GLU A 43 -9.80 -13.71 -14.23
C GLU A 43 -8.93 -14.41 -13.17
N GLU A 44 -9.50 -14.60 -11.98
CA GLU A 44 -8.80 -15.16 -10.81
C GLU A 44 -8.19 -16.53 -11.12
N ASN A 45 -8.91 -17.40 -11.85
CA ASN A 45 -8.42 -18.72 -12.23
C ASN A 45 -7.18 -18.63 -13.14
N VAL A 46 -7.16 -17.69 -14.08
CA VAL A 46 -6.01 -17.47 -14.98
C VAL A 46 -4.79 -16.99 -14.18
N ILE A 47 -5.01 -16.06 -13.26
CA ILE A 47 -3.95 -15.57 -12.37
C ILE A 47 -3.42 -16.72 -11.51
N TRP A 48 -4.31 -17.53 -10.94
CA TRP A 48 -3.96 -18.68 -10.12
C TRP A 48 -3.08 -19.66 -10.88
N HIS A 49 -3.47 -20.06 -12.09
CA HIS A 49 -2.68 -20.95 -12.94
C HIS A 49 -1.33 -20.35 -13.32
N ASN A 50 -1.28 -19.04 -13.66
CA ASN A 50 -0.02 -18.36 -13.96
C ASN A 50 0.95 -18.39 -12.77
N LEU A 51 0.45 -18.23 -11.54
CA LEU A 51 1.27 -18.28 -10.34
C LEU A 51 1.70 -19.72 -10.01
N MET A 52 0.78 -20.68 -10.12
CA MET A 52 1.08 -22.09 -9.84
C MET A 52 2.08 -22.70 -10.83
N ASN A 53 2.02 -22.32 -12.10
CA ASN A 53 2.97 -22.79 -13.13
C ASN A 53 4.43 -22.38 -12.85
N THR A 54 4.66 -21.46 -11.92
CA THR A 54 6.03 -21.10 -11.51
C THR A 54 6.67 -22.14 -10.60
N ASN A 55 5.87 -23.01 -9.96
CA ASN A 55 6.32 -23.97 -8.94
C ASN A 55 7.09 -23.32 -7.77
N LEU A 56 6.83 -22.03 -7.50
CA LEU A 56 7.53 -21.28 -6.45
C LEU A 56 6.74 -21.18 -5.14
N PHE A 57 5.43 -21.43 -5.20
CA PHE A 57 4.49 -21.23 -4.11
C PHE A 57 3.57 -22.43 -3.96
N THR A 58 3.10 -22.62 -2.73
CA THR A 58 1.99 -23.54 -2.48
C THR A 58 0.67 -22.94 -2.99
N SER A 59 -0.35 -23.78 -3.22
CA SER A 59 -1.69 -23.29 -3.58
C SER A 59 -2.25 -22.29 -2.56
N HIS A 60 -2.02 -22.52 -1.26
CA HIS A 60 -2.46 -21.60 -0.21
C HIS A 60 -1.74 -20.24 -0.22
N GLN A 61 -0.46 -20.24 -0.57
CA GLN A 61 0.30 -19.01 -0.75
C GLN A 61 -0.21 -18.25 -1.97
N VAL A 62 -0.48 -18.93 -3.09
CA VAL A 62 -1.11 -18.33 -4.27
C VAL A 62 -2.47 -17.72 -3.94
N ASP A 63 -3.35 -18.47 -3.26
CA ASP A 63 -4.65 -17.97 -2.82
C ASP A 63 -4.50 -16.73 -1.92
N SER A 64 -3.53 -16.74 -1.01
CA SER A 64 -3.23 -15.61 -0.13
C SER A 64 -2.71 -14.38 -0.88
N ILE A 65 -1.85 -14.54 -1.90
CA ILE A 65 -1.40 -13.44 -2.77
C ILE A 65 -2.59 -12.82 -3.50
N ILE A 66 -3.45 -13.65 -4.08
CA ILE A 66 -4.64 -13.21 -4.80
C ILE A 66 -5.61 -12.47 -3.86
N ASN A 67 -5.88 -13.05 -2.69
CA ASN A 67 -6.73 -12.42 -1.67
C ASN A 67 -6.16 -11.08 -1.20
N LYS A 68 -4.85 -10.98 -1.03
CA LYS A 68 -4.19 -9.71 -0.71
C LYS A 68 -4.48 -8.67 -1.79
N VAL A 69 -4.25 -9.00 -3.06
CA VAL A 69 -4.52 -8.10 -4.19
C VAL A 69 -5.97 -7.67 -4.24
N LYS A 70 -6.92 -8.61 -4.11
CA LYS A 70 -8.37 -8.33 -4.09
C LYS A 70 -8.73 -7.36 -2.96
N SER A 71 -8.23 -7.62 -1.75
CA SER A 71 -8.50 -6.79 -0.58
C SER A 71 -7.94 -5.37 -0.75
N GLU A 72 -6.71 -5.23 -1.27
CA GLU A 72 -6.09 -3.93 -1.52
C GLU A 72 -6.81 -3.20 -2.65
N HIS A 73 -7.18 -3.88 -3.73
CA HIS A 73 -7.95 -3.30 -4.83
C HIS A 73 -9.28 -2.73 -4.35
N ALA A 74 -10.02 -3.49 -3.54
CA ALA A 74 -11.27 -3.02 -2.93
C ALA A 74 -11.05 -1.78 -2.03
N LYS A 75 -9.99 -1.76 -1.22
CA LYS A 75 -9.62 -0.59 -0.40
C LYS A 75 -9.32 0.63 -1.28
N PHE A 76 -8.52 0.48 -2.33
CA PHE A 76 -8.19 1.58 -3.24
C PHE A 76 -9.41 2.08 -4.01
N LYS A 77 -10.33 1.19 -4.38
CA LYS A 77 -11.61 1.55 -5.01
C LYS A 77 -12.44 2.42 -4.07
N ALA A 78 -12.62 2.00 -2.82
CA ALA A 78 -13.35 2.75 -1.81
C ALA A 78 -12.68 4.11 -1.53
N LEU A 79 -11.36 4.13 -1.35
CA LEU A 79 -10.58 5.34 -1.12
C LEU A 79 -10.71 6.32 -2.29
N THR A 80 -10.60 5.83 -3.53
CA THR A 80 -10.71 6.66 -4.75
C THR A 80 -12.11 7.28 -4.87
N LYS A 81 -13.17 6.53 -4.55
CA LYS A 81 -14.55 7.07 -4.50
C LYS A 81 -14.69 8.17 -3.44
N SER A 82 -14.17 7.95 -2.24
CA SER A 82 -14.18 8.95 -1.16
C SER A 82 -13.40 10.22 -1.54
N GLN A 83 -12.23 10.06 -2.16
CA GLN A 83 -11.42 11.18 -2.68
C GLN A 83 -12.16 11.97 -3.76
N LEU A 84 -12.84 11.28 -4.68
CA LEU A 84 -13.65 11.91 -5.72
C LEU A 84 -14.74 12.80 -5.12
N ASN A 85 -15.51 12.28 -4.16
CA ASN A 85 -16.56 13.04 -3.47
C ASN A 85 -15.98 14.26 -2.74
N THR A 86 -14.87 14.06 -2.03
CA THR A 86 -14.16 15.17 -1.37
C THR A 86 -13.72 16.25 -2.36
N HIS A 87 -13.26 15.85 -3.56
CA HIS A 87 -12.85 16.80 -4.59
C HIS A 87 -14.02 17.53 -5.22
N LYS A 88 -15.15 16.86 -5.48
CA LYS A 88 -16.39 17.49 -5.96
C LYS A 88 -16.91 18.53 -4.97
N ASN A 89 -16.99 18.19 -3.69
CA ASN A 89 -17.40 19.15 -2.65
C ASN A 89 -16.46 20.37 -2.56
N LYS A 90 -15.14 20.16 -2.71
CA LYS A 90 -14.17 21.25 -2.74
C LYS A 90 -14.33 22.13 -3.99
N LEU A 91 -14.64 21.54 -5.15
CA LEU A 91 -14.93 22.26 -6.38
C LEU A 91 -16.15 23.17 -6.20
N ASP A 92 -17.25 22.64 -5.66
CA ASP A 92 -18.49 23.37 -5.44
C ASP A 92 -18.30 24.55 -4.49
N ASN A 93 -17.54 24.35 -3.41
CA ASN A 93 -17.23 25.42 -2.47
C ASN A 93 -16.40 26.55 -3.11
N ILE A 94 -15.47 26.21 -4.00
CA ILE A 94 -14.70 27.22 -4.75
C ILE A 94 -15.59 27.97 -5.73
N ASN A 95 -16.48 27.26 -6.46
CA ASN A 95 -17.45 27.89 -7.35
C ASN A 95 -18.38 28.86 -6.61
N LYS A 96 -18.92 28.46 -5.45
CA LYS A 96 -19.73 29.34 -4.58
C LYS A 96 -18.96 30.58 -4.15
N PHE A 97 -17.68 30.42 -3.79
CA PHE A 97 -16.82 31.54 -3.43
C PHE A 97 -16.60 32.51 -4.61
N ILE A 98 -16.25 31.99 -5.79
CA ILE A 98 -16.05 32.81 -7.00
C ILE A 98 -17.33 33.59 -7.33
N ASN A 99 -18.48 32.91 -7.39
CA ASN A 99 -19.78 33.53 -7.65
C ASN A 99 -20.13 34.65 -6.64
N LYS A 100 -19.76 34.48 -5.36
CA LYS A 100 -19.97 35.50 -4.33
C LYS A 100 -19.08 36.72 -4.58
N GLU A 101 -17.80 36.51 -4.87
CA GLU A 101 -16.86 37.60 -5.15
C GLU A 101 -17.19 38.34 -6.46
N ASP A 102 -17.64 37.63 -7.50
CA ASP A 102 -18.11 38.24 -8.75
C ASP A 102 -19.33 39.14 -8.53
N LYS A 103 -20.30 38.71 -7.72
CA LYS A 103 -21.45 39.55 -7.32
C LYS A 103 -21.00 40.81 -6.58
N LEU A 104 -19.99 40.71 -5.72
CA LEU A 104 -19.42 41.86 -5.01
C LEU A 104 -18.70 42.82 -5.96
N ILE A 105 -17.91 42.30 -6.91
CA ILE A 105 -17.25 43.11 -7.94
C ILE A 105 -18.29 43.84 -8.79
N ALA A 106 -19.37 43.15 -9.21
CA ALA A 106 -20.46 43.77 -9.96
C ALA A 106 -21.13 44.90 -9.17
N LYS A 107 -21.31 44.75 -7.85
CA LYS A 107 -21.83 45.83 -6.98
C LYS A 107 -20.87 47.02 -6.92
N LEU A 108 -19.57 46.77 -6.68
CA LEU A 108 -18.55 47.83 -6.65
C LEU A 108 -18.46 48.59 -7.99
N ASN A 109 -18.57 47.88 -9.12
CA ASN A 109 -18.62 48.50 -10.45
C ASN A 109 -19.84 49.42 -10.61
N LYS A 110 -21.02 49.00 -10.16
CA LYS A 110 -22.23 49.85 -10.16
C LYS A 110 -22.03 51.11 -9.31
N ASP A 111 -21.39 50.99 -8.15
CA ASP A 111 -21.11 52.13 -7.27
C ASP A 111 -20.11 53.11 -7.93
N ILE A 112 -19.09 52.60 -8.61
CA ILE A 112 -18.15 53.44 -9.40
C ILE A 112 -18.89 54.20 -10.51
N ILE A 113 -19.78 53.53 -11.26
CA ILE A 113 -20.56 54.17 -12.33
C ILE A 113 -21.40 55.32 -11.76
N LYS A 114 -22.10 55.09 -10.64
CA LYS A 114 -22.90 56.13 -9.95
C LYS A 114 -22.06 57.31 -9.49
N LEU A 115 -20.86 57.06 -8.93
CA LEU A 115 -19.95 58.12 -8.48
C LEU A 115 -19.38 58.92 -9.66
N LYS A 116 -19.14 58.29 -10.80
CA LYS A 116 -18.68 58.98 -12.02
C LYS A 116 -19.75 59.86 -12.67
N SER A 117 -21.03 59.52 -12.51
CA SER A 117 -22.15 60.33 -13.02
C SER A 117 -22.54 61.52 -12.11
N ALA A 118 -21.94 61.65 -10.93
CA ALA A 118 -22.23 62.76 -10.03
C ALA A 118 -21.59 64.07 -10.51
N LYS A 119 -22.24 65.21 -10.27
CA LYS A 119 -21.72 66.55 -10.65
C LYS A 119 -20.33 66.85 -10.05
N ASN A 120 -20.04 66.36 -8.84
CA ASN A 120 -18.74 66.47 -8.19
C ASN A 120 -18.10 65.09 -8.04
N LEU A 121 -16.99 64.86 -8.75
CA LEU A 121 -16.26 63.59 -8.74
C LEU A 121 -15.41 63.42 -7.48
N ASP A 122 -15.67 62.35 -6.73
CA ASP A 122 -14.84 61.91 -5.59
C ASP A 122 -13.77 60.90 -6.06
N TYR A 123 -12.67 61.43 -6.60
CA TYR A 123 -11.54 60.63 -7.09
C TYR A 123 -10.93 59.69 -6.04
N PRO A 124 -10.68 60.13 -4.77
CA PRO A 124 -10.15 59.23 -3.74
C PRO A 124 -11.04 58.02 -3.47
N LYS A 125 -12.35 58.19 -3.40
CA LYS A 125 -13.29 57.10 -3.18
C LYS A 125 -13.36 56.14 -4.37
N ILE A 126 -13.37 56.67 -5.59
CA ILE A 126 -13.31 55.86 -6.82
C ILE A 126 -12.03 55.02 -6.85
N SER A 127 -10.87 55.61 -6.53
CA SER A 127 -9.58 54.90 -6.48
C SER A 127 -9.57 53.76 -5.45
N LYS A 128 -10.14 53.99 -4.25
CA LYS A 128 -10.31 52.93 -3.22
C LYS A 128 -11.16 51.77 -3.73
N LEU A 129 -12.26 52.03 -4.44
CA LEU A 129 -13.12 50.99 -5.01
C LEU A 129 -12.40 50.19 -6.10
N PHE A 130 -11.67 50.85 -7.01
CA PHE A 130 -10.84 50.18 -8.02
C PHE A 130 -9.78 49.26 -7.39
N ASN A 131 -9.08 49.73 -6.36
CA ASN A 131 -8.11 48.92 -5.64
C ASN A 131 -8.75 47.68 -4.97
N SER A 132 -9.96 47.84 -4.42
CA SER A 132 -10.73 46.72 -3.86
C SER A 132 -11.09 45.68 -4.93
N ILE A 133 -11.56 46.14 -6.11
CA ILE A 133 -11.87 45.26 -7.25
C ILE A 133 -10.62 44.50 -7.69
N LYS A 134 -9.49 45.20 -7.87
CA LYS A 134 -8.22 44.58 -8.30
C LYS A 134 -7.76 43.47 -7.33
N LYS A 135 -7.86 43.72 -6.02
CA LYS A 135 -7.56 42.69 -4.99
C LYS A 135 -8.48 41.48 -5.11
N LYS A 136 -9.79 41.70 -5.28
CA LYS A 136 -10.77 40.61 -5.44
C LYS A 136 -10.55 39.79 -6.71
N GLN A 137 -10.31 40.45 -7.84
CA GLN A 137 -9.98 39.80 -9.12
C GLN A 137 -8.72 38.93 -9.01
N PHE A 138 -7.69 39.41 -8.32
CA PHE A 138 -6.49 38.61 -8.07
C PHE A 138 -6.81 37.33 -7.30
N VAL A 139 -7.62 37.42 -6.24
CA VAL A 139 -8.04 36.24 -5.46
C VAL A 139 -8.87 35.28 -6.32
N ILE A 140 -9.81 35.79 -7.13
CA ILE A 140 -10.60 34.97 -8.07
C ILE A 140 -9.67 34.24 -9.03
N ASN A 141 -8.71 34.91 -9.66
CA ASN A 141 -7.76 34.28 -10.59
C ASN A 141 -7.01 33.11 -9.93
N GLN A 142 -6.56 33.28 -8.69
CA GLN A 142 -5.91 32.20 -7.94
C GLN A 142 -6.85 31.02 -7.65
N LYS A 143 -8.13 31.32 -7.33
CA LYS A 143 -9.15 30.28 -7.13
C LYS A 143 -9.49 29.56 -8.43
N SER A 144 -9.55 30.26 -9.57
CA SER A 144 -9.80 29.69 -10.90
C SER A 144 -8.68 28.74 -11.34
N ILE A 145 -7.41 29.07 -11.05
CA ILE A 145 -6.29 28.15 -11.27
C ILE A 145 -6.46 26.87 -10.43
N LYS A 146 -6.82 27.02 -9.16
CA LYS A 146 -7.09 25.88 -8.27
C LYS A 146 -8.27 25.04 -8.76
N LEU A 147 -9.32 25.69 -9.25
CA LEU A 147 -10.50 25.05 -9.85
C LEU A 147 -10.08 24.16 -11.03
N ARG A 148 -9.33 24.70 -12.01
CA ARG A 148 -8.84 23.95 -13.18
C ARG A 148 -8.05 22.71 -12.78
N ARG A 149 -7.19 22.82 -11.75
CA ARG A 149 -6.42 21.69 -11.21
C ARG A 149 -7.33 20.63 -10.58
N LEU A 150 -8.34 21.05 -9.82
CA LEU A 150 -9.32 20.15 -9.22
C LEU A 150 -10.17 19.44 -10.28
N THR A 151 -10.66 20.16 -11.29
CA THR A 151 -11.42 19.57 -12.42
C THR A 151 -10.62 18.48 -13.12
N LYS A 152 -9.33 18.73 -13.41
CA LYS A 152 -8.44 17.72 -13.98
C LYS A 152 -8.28 16.50 -13.06
N SER A 153 -8.13 16.72 -11.75
CA SER A 153 -8.03 15.64 -10.77
C SER A 153 -9.31 14.80 -10.71
N ILE A 154 -10.48 15.44 -10.67
CA ILE A 154 -11.80 14.79 -10.70
C ILE A 154 -11.94 13.91 -11.94
N LEU A 155 -11.60 14.43 -13.12
CA LEU A 155 -11.64 13.67 -14.37
C LEU A 155 -10.77 12.39 -14.30
N ILE A 156 -9.56 12.51 -13.77
CA ILE A 156 -8.63 11.38 -13.63
C ILE A 156 -9.19 10.34 -12.64
N LEU A 157 -9.74 10.78 -11.51
CA LEU A 157 -10.34 9.87 -10.51
C LEU A 157 -11.57 9.16 -11.06
N GLN A 158 -12.42 9.87 -11.81
CA GLN A 158 -13.60 9.30 -12.47
C GLN A 158 -13.17 8.21 -13.46
N LYS A 159 -12.25 8.52 -14.38
CA LYS A 159 -11.72 7.53 -15.34
C LYS A 159 -11.16 6.27 -14.68
N ARG A 160 -10.51 6.39 -13.51
CA ARG A 160 -10.00 5.23 -12.76
C ARG A 160 -11.11 4.37 -12.17
N ILE A 161 -12.17 5.01 -11.67
CA ILE A 161 -13.33 4.28 -11.16
C ILE A 161 -14.04 3.57 -12.30
N ASP A 162 -14.23 4.27 -13.43
CA ASP A 162 -14.92 3.75 -14.62
C ASP A 162 -14.15 2.56 -15.21
N ASN A 163 -12.84 2.71 -15.38
CA ASN A 163 -11.98 1.63 -15.88
C ASN A 163 -11.65 0.59 -14.81
N ASN A 164 -12.10 0.76 -13.56
CA ASN A 164 -11.77 -0.11 -12.42
C ASN A 164 -10.24 -0.33 -12.22
N THR A 165 -9.43 0.67 -12.57
CA THR A 165 -7.96 0.65 -12.51
C THR A 165 -7.44 1.65 -11.47
N PHE A 166 -6.76 1.18 -10.44
CA PHE A 166 -6.30 2.01 -9.34
C PHE A 166 -4.78 2.12 -9.26
N LYS A 167 -4.28 3.25 -8.75
CA LYS A 167 -2.84 3.47 -8.56
C LYS A 167 -2.42 2.97 -7.18
N LEU A 168 -1.56 1.97 -7.18
CA LEU A 168 -0.83 1.50 -6.01
C LEU A 168 0.65 1.83 -6.19
N CYS A 169 1.26 2.45 -5.18
CA CYS A 169 2.70 2.64 -5.10
C CYS A 169 3.28 1.54 -4.21
N PHE A 170 4.08 0.64 -4.79
CA PHE A 170 4.82 -0.37 -4.03
C PHE A 170 6.07 0.27 -3.44
N GLY A 171 6.25 0.15 -2.12
CA GLY A 171 7.26 0.90 -1.37
C GLY A 171 6.61 2.08 -0.64
N SER A 172 7.10 3.29 -0.88
CA SER A 172 6.59 4.51 -0.24
C SER A 172 6.51 5.68 -1.21
N SER A 173 5.34 6.32 -1.29
CA SER A 173 5.22 7.55 -2.09
C SER A 173 6.12 8.68 -1.58
N THR A 174 6.54 8.63 -0.32
CA THR A 174 7.50 9.57 0.28
C THR A 174 8.91 9.26 -0.21
N LEU A 175 9.35 7.99 -0.14
CA LEU A 175 10.65 7.58 -0.66
C LEU A 175 10.75 7.89 -2.16
N LEU A 176 9.69 7.67 -2.95
CA LEU A 176 9.72 7.95 -4.39
C LEU A 176 10.02 9.43 -4.70
N LYS A 177 9.57 10.36 -3.84
CA LYS A 177 9.84 11.80 -3.97
C LYS A 177 11.26 12.18 -3.55
N GLN A 178 11.91 11.36 -2.73
CA GLN A 178 13.27 11.56 -2.25
C GLN A 178 14.32 10.98 -3.21
N ARG A 179 13.90 10.34 -4.31
CA ARG A 179 14.80 9.77 -5.31
C ARG A 179 15.73 10.85 -5.88
N PRO A 180 17.07 10.68 -5.79
CA PRO A 180 18.02 11.59 -6.40
C PRO A 180 17.78 11.76 -7.92
N GLY A 181 17.84 12.99 -8.41
CA GLY A 181 17.62 13.33 -9.82
C GLY A 181 16.14 13.46 -10.24
N ASN A 182 15.19 13.15 -9.36
CA ASN A 182 13.76 13.23 -9.65
C ASN A 182 13.16 14.56 -9.13
N HIS A 183 13.65 15.70 -9.64
CA HIS A 183 13.18 17.02 -9.21
C HIS A 183 12.34 17.69 -10.30
N THR A 184 11.01 17.56 -10.23
CA THR A 184 10.14 18.58 -10.85
C THR A 184 10.36 19.90 -10.09
N ASP A 185 10.23 21.07 -10.70
CA ASP A 185 10.47 22.39 -10.05
C ASP A 185 9.73 22.59 -8.72
N LYS A 186 8.65 21.85 -8.49
CA LYS A 186 7.88 21.82 -7.23
C LYS A 186 8.63 21.16 -6.04
N PHE A 187 9.67 20.38 -6.28
CA PHE A 187 10.40 19.58 -5.29
C PHE A 187 11.92 19.71 -5.44
N ARG A 188 12.41 20.89 -5.87
CA ARG A 188 13.83 21.23 -5.71
C ARG A 188 14.11 21.35 -4.21
N LEU A 189 14.55 20.25 -3.62
CA LEU A 189 15.03 20.21 -2.24
C LEU A 189 16.38 20.91 -2.23
N ASN A 190 16.58 21.83 -1.29
CA ASN A 190 17.92 22.38 -1.04
C ASN A 190 18.85 21.27 -0.49
N SER A 191 20.16 21.51 -0.45
CA SER A 191 21.15 20.53 0.04
C SER A 191 20.77 19.95 1.41
N ASN A 192 20.24 20.79 2.31
CA ASN A 192 19.86 20.42 3.66
C ASN A 192 18.55 19.60 3.75
N GLN A 193 17.76 19.57 2.68
CA GLN A 193 16.51 18.81 2.58
C GLN A 193 16.67 17.49 1.83
N LYS A 194 17.82 17.25 1.20
CA LYS A 194 18.11 15.97 0.57
C LYS A 194 18.35 14.93 1.66
N VAL A 195 17.57 13.86 1.61
CA VAL A 195 17.72 12.71 2.53
C VAL A 195 18.75 11.72 2.01
N TYR A 196 18.89 11.62 0.68
CA TYR A 196 19.84 10.73 0.02
C TYR A 196 20.76 11.54 -0.89
N ASP A 197 22.05 11.32 -0.74
CA ASP A 197 23.07 11.93 -1.61
C ASP A 197 23.23 11.17 -2.92
N ASN A 198 23.06 9.85 -2.90
CA ASN A 198 23.26 8.99 -4.06
C ASN A 198 22.07 8.03 -4.30
N LEU A 199 21.95 7.56 -5.54
CA LEU A 199 20.86 6.68 -5.96
C LEU A 199 20.95 5.29 -5.33
N SER A 200 22.16 4.83 -4.96
CA SER A 200 22.39 3.50 -4.40
C SER A 200 21.74 3.36 -3.02
N ASP A 201 21.97 4.32 -2.13
CA ASP A 201 21.41 4.30 -0.78
C ASP A 201 19.89 4.48 -0.79
N TRP A 202 19.39 5.37 -1.66
CA TRP A 202 17.95 5.46 -1.91
C TRP A 202 17.37 4.13 -2.39
N LYS A 203 18.07 3.43 -3.29
CA LYS A 203 17.60 2.16 -3.85
C LYS A 203 17.53 1.06 -2.81
N LYS A 204 18.48 1.00 -1.87
CA LYS A 204 18.44 0.04 -0.74
C LYS A 204 17.15 0.21 0.08
N ASP A 205 16.85 1.44 0.50
CA ASP A 205 15.65 1.72 1.29
C ASP A 205 14.37 1.56 0.47
N TRP A 206 14.41 1.92 -0.81
CA TRP A 206 13.31 1.69 -1.74
C TRP A 206 13.00 0.20 -1.87
N ASP A 207 14.01 -0.63 -2.09
CA ASP A 207 13.87 -2.07 -2.23
C ASP A 207 13.41 -2.70 -0.92
N LEU A 208 13.92 -2.24 0.23
CA LEU A 208 13.44 -2.68 1.54
C LEU A 208 11.96 -2.33 1.74
N ALA A 209 11.56 -1.09 1.52
CA ALA A 209 10.15 -0.68 1.65
C ALA A 209 9.22 -1.45 0.69
N ARG A 210 9.74 -1.82 -0.49
CA ARG A 210 8.99 -2.49 -1.55
C ARG A 210 8.94 -4.01 -1.39
N ASN A 211 9.95 -4.61 -0.76
CA ASN A 211 10.16 -6.05 -0.71
C ASN A 211 10.08 -6.63 0.72
N ASN A 212 9.59 -5.88 1.70
CA ASN A 212 9.52 -6.30 3.10
C ASN A 212 8.07 -6.52 3.58
N ILE A 213 7.25 -7.19 2.77
CA ILE A 213 5.88 -7.54 3.14
C ILE A 213 5.60 -9.00 2.78
N LEU A 214 5.26 -9.78 3.81
CA LEU A 214 4.65 -11.10 3.66
C LEU A 214 3.23 -11.04 4.19
N TYR A 215 2.29 -11.64 3.45
CA TYR A 215 0.89 -11.68 3.85
C TYR A 215 0.40 -13.10 3.75
N SER A 216 -0.20 -13.65 4.81
CA SER A 216 -0.75 -14.99 4.75
C SER A 216 -2.08 -15.02 5.45
N VAL A 217 -3.08 -15.63 4.81
CA VAL A 217 -4.43 -15.78 5.33
C VAL A 217 -4.84 -17.23 5.25
N GLY A 218 -5.31 -17.75 6.38
CA GLY A 218 -5.89 -19.08 6.46
C GLY A 218 -7.24 -19.16 5.74
N ASN A 219 -7.63 -20.37 5.39
CA ASN A 219 -8.94 -20.60 4.80
C ASN A 219 -9.95 -20.85 5.92
N LYS A 220 -11.02 -20.03 5.99
CA LYS A 220 -12.11 -20.19 6.98
C LYS A 220 -12.77 -21.58 6.95
N ASN A 221 -12.71 -22.27 5.82
CA ASN A 221 -13.28 -23.61 5.66
C ASN A 221 -12.35 -24.71 6.20
N LYS A 222 -11.12 -24.35 6.64
CA LYS A 222 -10.17 -25.31 7.21
C LYS A 222 -10.17 -25.20 8.74
N PRO A 223 -10.31 -26.31 9.47
CA PRO A 223 -10.40 -26.29 10.93
C PRO A 223 -9.11 -25.81 11.61
N GLN A 224 -7.97 -25.89 10.93
CA GLN A 224 -6.67 -25.46 11.45
C GLN A 224 -6.36 -23.98 11.16
N GLY A 225 -7.30 -23.22 10.60
CA GLY A 225 -7.11 -21.80 10.29
C GLY A 225 -6.01 -21.57 9.26
N ASN A 226 -4.93 -20.88 9.66
CA ASN A 226 -3.79 -20.57 8.79
C ASN A 226 -2.70 -21.64 8.89
N ALA A 227 -2.64 -22.54 7.92
CA ALA A 227 -1.60 -23.57 7.85
C ALA A 227 -0.19 -23.04 7.54
N GLU A 228 -0.07 -21.80 7.06
CA GLU A 228 1.21 -21.20 6.71
C GLU A 228 1.86 -20.46 7.89
N ILE A 229 1.07 -20.02 8.89
CA ILE A 229 1.56 -19.34 10.09
C ILE A 229 0.80 -19.87 11.30
N GLN A 230 1.51 -20.58 12.18
CA GLN A 230 0.93 -21.24 13.35
C GLN A 230 1.69 -20.85 14.61
N TYR A 231 0.98 -20.42 15.64
CA TYR A 231 1.57 -20.12 16.95
C TYR A 231 1.13 -21.18 17.97
N TYR A 232 2.11 -21.88 18.53
CA TYR A 232 1.95 -22.89 19.57
C TYR A 232 2.20 -22.22 20.92
N HIS A 233 1.12 -21.89 21.63
CA HIS A 233 1.19 -21.13 22.87
C HIS A 233 1.94 -21.86 24.01
N ASP A 234 1.74 -23.17 24.16
CA ASP A 234 2.38 -23.98 25.21
C ASP A 234 3.91 -23.94 25.13
N SER A 235 4.45 -24.09 23.91
CA SER A 235 5.90 -24.07 23.66
C SER A 235 6.43 -22.68 23.31
N LYS A 236 5.55 -21.67 23.20
CA LYS A 236 5.85 -20.33 22.67
C LYS A 236 6.56 -20.37 21.31
N THR A 237 6.22 -21.32 20.46
CA THR A 237 6.84 -21.51 19.14
C THR A 237 5.98 -20.95 18.03
N LEU A 238 6.55 -20.13 17.15
CA LEU A 238 5.93 -19.70 15.91
C LEU A 238 6.49 -20.54 14.76
N ARG A 239 5.61 -21.26 14.05
CA ARG A 239 5.94 -21.94 12.80
C ARG A 239 5.54 -21.07 11.62
N LEU A 240 6.51 -20.81 10.75
CA LEU A 240 6.30 -20.12 9.48
C LEU A 240 6.61 -21.09 8.35
N ARG A 241 5.64 -21.34 7.47
CA ARG A 241 5.86 -22.09 6.25
C ARG A 241 6.62 -21.23 5.24
N VAL A 242 7.66 -21.80 4.64
CA VAL A 242 8.42 -21.14 3.59
C VAL A 242 7.78 -21.33 2.21
N THR A 243 8.19 -20.52 1.24
CA THR A 243 7.82 -20.73 -0.17
C THR A 243 8.37 -22.06 -0.69
N ASP A 244 7.76 -22.65 -1.72
CA ASP A 244 8.25 -23.92 -2.29
C ASP A 244 9.68 -23.78 -2.83
N LYS A 245 10.03 -22.59 -3.37
CA LYS A 245 11.42 -22.27 -3.75
C LYS A 245 12.40 -22.43 -2.60
N THR A 246 12.09 -21.81 -1.45
CA THR A 246 12.96 -21.88 -0.26
C THR A 246 12.96 -23.28 0.35
N TYR A 247 11.82 -23.96 0.36
CA TYR A 247 11.68 -25.36 0.80
C TYR A 247 12.63 -26.28 0.01
N LEU A 248 12.60 -26.22 -1.32
CA LEU A 248 13.43 -27.08 -2.16
C LEU A 248 14.93 -26.84 -1.91
N ASN A 249 15.35 -25.58 -1.80
CA ASN A 249 16.74 -25.24 -1.47
C ASN A 249 17.14 -25.78 -0.08
N ARG A 250 16.28 -25.63 0.93
CA ARG A 250 16.54 -26.17 2.27
C ARG A 250 16.61 -27.69 2.26
N LEU A 251 15.76 -28.35 1.47
CA LEU A 251 15.75 -29.80 1.34
C LEU A 251 17.03 -30.32 0.65
N GLU A 252 17.53 -29.62 -0.37
CA GLU A 252 18.82 -29.92 -1.01
C GLU A 252 19.99 -29.81 -0.04
N ILE A 253 19.98 -28.82 0.85
CA ILE A 253 21.02 -28.67 1.88
C ILE A 253 20.99 -29.86 2.84
N ILE A 254 19.81 -30.26 3.32
CA ILE A 254 19.65 -31.42 4.20
C ILE A 254 20.08 -32.72 3.49
N SER A 255 19.68 -32.88 2.23
CA SER A 255 20.09 -34.00 1.37
C SER A 255 21.61 -34.17 1.32
N LYS A 256 22.35 -33.07 1.10
CA LYS A 256 23.82 -33.08 1.08
C LYS A 256 24.43 -33.41 2.44
N GLN A 257 23.85 -32.91 3.52
CA GLN A 257 24.34 -33.16 4.89
C GLN A 257 24.17 -34.62 5.31
N LEU A 258 23.08 -35.26 4.89
CA LEU A 258 22.75 -36.64 5.28
C LEU A 258 23.22 -37.68 4.26
N ASN A 259 23.68 -37.24 3.09
CA ASN A 259 24.02 -38.10 1.95
C ASN A 259 22.85 -39.00 1.51
N ILE A 260 21.64 -38.42 1.44
CA ILE A 260 20.39 -39.07 1.02
C ILE A 260 19.83 -38.28 -0.16
N SER A 261 19.23 -38.92 -1.16
CA SER A 261 18.69 -38.20 -2.32
C SER A 261 17.49 -37.31 -1.93
N VAL A 262 17.30 -36.19 -2.65
CA VAL A 262 16.17 -35.28 -2.42
C VAL A 262 14.82 -35.99 -2.57
N ASN A 263 14.71 -36.93 -3.53
CA ASN A 263 13.50 -37.71 -3.75
C ASN A 263 13.15 -38.59 -2.55
N ASP A 264 14.16 -39.21 -1.94
CA ASP A 264 13.96 -40.05 -0.75
C ASP A 264 13.55 -39.19 0.46
N LEU A 265 14.03 -37.95 0.54
CA LEU A 265 13.62 -36.99 1.58
C LEU A 265 12.21 -36.42 1.36
N ASP A 266 11.77 -36.26 0.12
CA ASP A 266 10.41 -35.81 -0.22
C ASP A 266 9.37 -36.94 -0.18
N ASP A 267 9.79 -38.19 0.06
CA ASP A 267 8.91 -39.35 0.09
C ASP A 267 7.90 -39.29 1.25
N ASN A 268 6.62 -39.15 0.90
CA ASN A 268 5.51 -39.14 1.85
C ASN A 268 5.20 -40.51 2.47
N LYS A 269 5.81 -41.58 1.96
CA LYS A 269 5.53 -42.95 2.43
C LYS A 269 6.42 -43.35 3.61
N ILE A 270 7.62 -42.78 3.72
CA ILE A 270 8.59 -43.14 4.77
C ILE A 270 8.59 -42.05 5.84
N ILE A 271 7.95 -42.34 6.98
CA ILE A 271 7.80 -41.41 8.11
C ILE A 271 9.16 -40.87 8.59
N LYS A 272 10.20 -41.72 8.60
CA LYS A 272 11.57 -41.35 8.98
C LYS A 272 12.10 -40.17 8.16
N ASN A 273 11.83 -40.17 6.85
CA ASN A 273 12.31 -39.14 5.93
C ASN A 273 11.37 -37.92 5.90
N GLY A 274 10.08 -38.13 6.16
CA GLY A 274 9.08 -37.06 6.25
C GLY A 274 9.39 -35.98 7.29
N ILE A 275 10.18 -36.29 8.33
CA ILE A 275 10.66 -35.30 9.31
C ILE A 275 11.52 -34.22 8.64
N TYR A 276 12.43 -34.61 7.74
CA TYR A 276 13.32 -33.68 7.04
C TYR A 276 12.56 -32.78 6.07
N ARG A 277 11.54 -33.32 5.42
CA ARG A 277 10.59 -32.54 4.62
C ARG A 277 9.91 -31.46 5.46
N MET A 278 9.42 -31.82 6.65
CA MET A 278 8.77 -30.84 7.54
C MET A 278 9.77 -29.79 8.06
N GLN A 279 10.99 -30.21 8.39
CA GLN A 279 12.09 -29.33 8.79
C GLN A 279 12.48 -28.33 7.69
N ALA A 280 12.54 -28.77 6.43
CA ALA A 280 12.81 -27.89 5.28
C ALA A 280 11.64 -26.96 4.97
N ARG A 281 10.40 -27.39 5.25
CA ARG A 281 9.17 -26.67 4.89
C ARG A 281 8.76 -25.60 5.91
N PHE A 282 9.14 -25.76 7.16
CA PHE A 282 8.82 -24.82 8.22
C PHE A 282 10.07 -24.22 8.86
N ILE A 283 9.97 -22.95 9.24
CA ILE A 283 10.91 -22.29 10.14
C ILE A 283 10.23 -22.25 11.50
N GLU A 284 10.90 -22.80 12.51
CA GLU A 284 10.44 -22.75 13.89
C GLU A 284 11.19 -21.66 14.65
N ILE A 285 10.45 -20.66 15.12
CA ILE A 285 10.98 -19.56 15.91
C ILE A 285 10.52 -19.81 17.35
N ASN A 286 11.47 -20.12 18.21
CA ASN A 286 11.21 -20.43 19.61
C ASN A 286 11.23 -19.16 20.48
N ASN A 287 10.62 -19.27 21.67
CA ASN A 287 10.59 -18.18 22.66
C ASN A 287 9.98 -16.89 22.11
N VAL A 288 8.90 -16.99 21.32
CA VAL A 288 8.19 -15.81 20.83
C VAL A 288 7.42 -15.16 21.97
N GLU A 289 7.84 -13.96 22.32
CA GLU A 289 7.19 -13.14 23.33
C GLU A 289 6.29 -12.10 22.70
N PHE A 290 5.15 -11.81 23.33
CA PHE A 290 4.27 -10.73 22.94
C PHE A 290 4.30 -9.65 24.02
N CYS A 291 4.29 -8.39 23.61
CA CYS A 291 4.24 -7.27 24.54
C CYS A 291 3.00 -7.36 25.46
N ALA A 292 3.12 -6.87 26.70
CA ALA A 292 2.09 -6.98 27.73
C ALA A 292 0.70 -6.51 27.25
N LYS A 293 0.63 -5.41 26.50
CA LYS A 293 -0.61 -4.88 25.91
C LYS A 293 -1.33 -5.87 24.96
N ASN A 294 -0.59 -6.80 24.37
CA ASN A 294 -1.12 -7.80 23.44
C ASN A 294 -1.36 -9.16 24.11
N GLN A 295 -0.81 -9.41 25.30
CA GLN A 295 -1.00 -10.67 26.03
C GLN A 295 -2.47 -10.92 26.36
N ALA A 296 -3.20 -9.92 26.86
CA ALA A 296 -4.63 -10.05 27.15
C ALA A 296 -5.45 -10.44 25.90
N LYS A 297 -5.12 -9.85 24.73
CA LYS A 297 -5.76 -10.18 23.45
C LYS A 297 -5.41 -11.58 22.99
N LEU A 298 -4.15 -11.99 23.16
CA LEU A 298 -3.67 -13.32 22.79
C LEU A 298 -4.36 -14.41 23.63
N ILE A 299 -4.40 -14.23 24.95
CA ILE A 299 -5.08 -15.14 25.89
C ILE A 299 -6.57 -15.24 25.55
N HIS A 300 -7.22 -14.11 25.26
CA HIS A 300 -8.60 -14.11 24.82
C HIS A 300 -8.79 -14.89 23.51
N SER A 301 -7.92 -14.69 22.51
CA SER A 301 -7.97 -15.43 21.24
C SER A 301 -7.70 -16.93 21.41
N ILE A 302 -6.81 -17.33 22.32
CA ILE A 302 -6.53 -18.74 22.62
C ILE A 302 -7.71 -19.40 23.34
N ASN A 303 -8.31 -18.69 24.31
CA ASN A 303 -9.38 -19.22 25.14
C ASN A 303 -10.74 -19.22 24.43
N ASN A 304 -10.94 -18.31 23.47
CA ASN A 304 -12.11 -18.31 22.61
C ASN A 304 -12.02 -19.46 21.60
N LYS A 305 -12.42 -20.65 22.03
CA LYS A 305 -12.64 -21.83 21.18
C LYS A 305 -13.89 -21.69 20.30
N GLN A 306 -14.10 -20.54 19.67
CA GLN A 306 -15.13 -20.45 18.62
C GLN A 306 -14.50 -20.83 17.28
N PRO A 307 -15.11 -21.78 16.54
CA PRO A 307 -14.61 -22.24 15.25
C PRO A 307 -14.50 -21.13 14.21
#